data_AF-A0A0Q7T393-F1
#
_entry.id   AF-A0A0Q7T393-F1
#
_cell.length_a   1.000
_cell.length_b   1.000
_cell.length_c   1.000
_cell.angle_alpha   90.00
_cell.angle_beta   90.00
_cell.angle_gamma   90.00
#
_symmetry.space_group_name_H-M   'P 1'
#
loop_
_entity.id
_entity.type
_entity.pdbx_description
1 polymer ?
#
loop_
_entity_poly.entity_id
_entity_poly.type
_entity_poly.pdbx_seq_one_letter_code
_entity_poly.pdbx_strand_id
1 'polypeptide(L)'
;MTMFSCSLLVVDPIADLQTLENSALPNARHVSLAGLPYRFGPSEVSVWARKRAIDIYYVDNCWVRVPVTPEELRIFLHDMGATCSELTTFSEPDFRQSLIIDADEF
;
A
#
# COMPACT_ATOMS: atom_id res chain seq x y z
N MET A 1 -16.43 -15.89 -7.19
CA MET A 1 -15.94 -14.63 -7.77
C MET A 1 -15.04 -14.06 -6.71
N THR A 2 -13.73 -14.07 -6.93
CA THR A 2 -12.74 -13.62 -5.95
C THR A 2 -12.95 -12.14 -5.65
N MET A 3 -12.96 -11.75 -4.38
CA MET A 3 -13.01 -10.34 -3.98
C MET A 3 -11.61 -9.90 -3.54
N PHE A 4 -11.27 -8.66 -3.87
CA PHE A 4 -10.00 -8.06 -3.53
C PHE A 4 -10.22 -6.80 -2.71
N SER A 5 -9.32 -6.52 -1.77
CA SER A 5 -9.17 -5.18 -1.21
C SER A 5 -7.81 -4.63 -1.57
N CYS A 6 -7.75 -3.31 -1.72
CA CYS A 6 -6.52 -2.57 -1.79
C CYS A 6 -6.70 -1.31 -0.94
N SER A 7 -5.85 -1.14 0.05
CA SER A 7 -5.89 -0.04 1.02
C SER A 7 -4.51 0.57 1.21
N LEU A 8 -4.46 1.74 1.83
CA LEU A 8 -3.22 2.35 2.26
C LEU A 8 -3.09 2.16 3.77
N LEU A 9 -1.97 1.63 4.22
CA LEU A 9 -1.61 1.57 5.64
C LEU A 9 -0.60 2.67 5.94
N VAL A 10 -0.83 3.35 7.05
CA VAL A 10 0.14 4.26 7.67
C VAL A 10 0.62 3.60 8.95
N VAL A 11 1.93 3.35 9.03
CA VAL A 11 2.56 2.63 10.14
C VAL A 11 3.72 3.43 10.68
N ASP A 12 4.10 3.14 11.93
CA ASP A 12 5.38 3.64 12.45
C ASP A 12 6.54 3.09 11.60
N PRO A 13 7.69 3.79 11.55
CA PRO A 13 8.85 3.35 10.78
C PRO A 13 9.24 1.91 11.09
N ILE A 14 9.20 1.06 10.08
CA ILE A 14 9.56 -0.35 10.20
C ILE A 14 11.06 -0.50 9.95
N ALA A 15 11.77 -1.01 10.95
CA ALA A 15 13.22 -1.23 10.88
C ALA A 15 13.61 -2.62 10.33
N ASP A 16 12.66 -3.55 10.23
CA ASP A 16 12.88 -4.96 9.91
C ASP A 16 11.91 -5.47 8.83
N LEU A 17 12.45 -6.25 7.88
CA LEU A 17 11.70 -6.85 6.77
C LEU A 17 10.69 -7.90 7.25
N GLN A 18 10.97 -8.68 8.30
CA GLN A 18 10.04 -9.71 8.79
C GLN A 18 8.73 -9.10 9.29
N THR A 19 8.78 -7.88 9.81
CA THR A 19 7.60 -7.14 10.23
C THR A 19 6.67 -6.85 9.04
N LEU A 20 7.22 -6.57 7.84
CA LEU A 20 6.42 -6.36 6.62
C LEU A 20 5.74 -7.63 6.13
N GLU A 21 6.31 -8.81 6.40
CA GLU A 21 5.73 -10.11 6.03
C GLU A 21 4.74 -10.64 7.09
N ASN A 22 4.62 -10.00 8.25
CA ASN A 22 3.74 -10.42 9.33
C ASN A 22 2.29 -9.98 9.10
N SER A 23 1.32 -10.88 9.20
CA SER A 23 -0.11 -10.56 9.07
C SER A 23 -0.58 -9.38 9.93
N ALA A 24 -0.03 -9.21 11.13
CA ALA A 24 -0.36 -8.10 12.03
C ALA A 24 0.75 -7.03 12.05
N LEU A 25 0.53 -5.91 11.37
CA LEU A 25 1.40 -4.74 11.49
C LEU A 25 1.09 -3.94 12.76
N PRO A 26 2.07 -3.70 13.65
CA PRO A 26 1.85 -2.92 14.86
C PRO A 26 1.52 -1.46 14.49
N ASN A 27 0.54 -0.88 15.21
CA ASN A 27 0.09 0.51 15.03
C ASN A 27 -0.35 0.88 13.61
N ALA A 28 -0.74 -0.10 12.79
CA ALA A 28 -1.22 0.16 11.44
C ALA A 28 -2.55 0.90 11.46
N ARG A 29 -2.56 2.06 10.82
CA ARG A 29 -3.76 2.83 10.56
C ARG A 29 -4.16 2.66 9.10
N HIS A 30 -5.37 2.14 8.88
CA HIS A 30 -5.94 2.05 7.55
C HIS A 30 -6.42 3.41 7.06
N VAL A 31 -6.08 3.71 5.82
CA VAL A 31 -6.49 4.90 5.07
C VAL A 31 -7.21 4.42 3.83
N SER A 32 -8.47 4.85 3.69
CA SER A 32 -9.31 4.46 2.56
C SER A 32 -8.81 5.09 1.27
N LEU A 33 -8.74 4.27 0.23
CA LEU A 33 -8.51 4.69 -1.14
C LEU A 33 -9.83 4.65 -1.90
N ALA A 34 -10.22 5.76 -2.52
CA ALA A 34 -11.46 5.86 -3.29
C ALA A 34 -11.17 5.77 -4.79
N GLY A 35 -12.12 5.22 -5.56
CA GLY A 35 -12.02 5.15 -7.03
C GLY A 35 -11.19 3.98 -7.57
N LEU A 36 -10.70 3.08 -6.70
CA LEU A 36 -9.99 1.88 -7.15
C LEU A 36 -10.92 0.93 -7.94
N PRO A 37 -10.43 0.32 -9.04
CA PRO A 37 -11.18 -0.70 -9.76
C PRO A 37 -11.50 -1.90 -8.87
N TYR A 38 -12.70 -2.47 -9.01
CA TYR A 38 -13.18 -3.65 -8.26
C TYR A 38 -12.29 -4.92 -8.38
N ARG A 39 -11.36 -4.94 -9.33
CA ARG A 39 -10.44 -6.07 -9.59
C ARG A 39 -8.99 -5.75 -9.27
N PHE A 40 -8.75 -4.68 -8.52
CA PHE A 40 -7.40 -4.25 -8.21
C PHE A 40 -6.92 -4.93 -6.92
N GLY A 41 -6.24 -6.06 -7.08
CA GLY A 41 -5.79 -6.92 -5.99
C GLY A 41 -4.26 -7.13 -5.97
N PRO A 42 -3.81 -8.20 -5.31
CA PRO A 42 -2.38 -8.43 -5.08
C PRO A 42 -1.55 -8.55 -6.36
N SER A 43 -2.14 -9.12 -7.41
CA SER A 43 -1.48 -9.29 -8.71
C SER A 43 -1.23 -7.94 -9.38
N GLU A 44 -2.23 -7.06 -9.42
CA GLU A 44 -2.13 -5.75 -10.05
C GLU A 44 -1.15 -4.84 -9.31
N VAL A 45 -1.21 -4.84 -7.97
CA VAL A 45 -0.26 -4.11 -7.12
C VAL A 45 1.17 -4.61 -7.34
N SER A 46 1.37 -5.93 -7.38
CA SER A 46 2.70 -6.52 -7.64
C SER A 46 3.23 -6.09 -9.01
N VAL A 47 2.41 -6.12 -10.05
CA VAL A 47 2.82 -5.71 -11.41
C VAL A 47 3.16 -4.22 -11.44
N TRP A 48 2.38 -3.38 -10.77
CA TRP A 48 2.64 -1.95 -10.67
C TRP A 48 3.97 -1.66 -9.96
N ALA A 49 4.24 -2.32 -8.84
CA ALA A 49 5.46 -2.14 -8.05
C ALA A 49 6.71 -2.62 -8.80
N ARG A 50 6.66 -3.80 -9.44
CA ARG A 50 7.78 -4.34 -10.25
C ARG A 50 8.20 -3.41 -11.38
N LYS A 51 7.23 -2.77 -12.06
CA LYS A 51 7.53 -1.80 -13.14
C LYS A 51 8.33 -0.59 -12.66
N ARG A 52 8.36 -0.34 -11.36
CA ARG A 52 9.01 0.81 -10.72
C ARG A 52 10.19 0.42 -9.84
N ALA A 53 10.56 -0.86 -9.83
CA ALA A 53 11.60 -1.40 -8.96
C ALA A 53 11.36 -1.10 -7.47
N ILE A 54 10.09 -1.11 -7.05
CA ILE A 54 9.69 -1.03 -5.63
C ILE A 54 9.65 -2.45 -5.06
N ASP A 55 10.15 -2.62 -3.85
CA ASP A 55 10.13 -3.90 -3.14
C ASP A 55 8.69 -4.36 -2.86
N ILE A 56 8.48 -5.68 -2.95
CA ILE A 56 7.17 -6.31 -2.74
C ILE A 56 7.32 -7.38 -1.68
N TYR A 57 6.47 -7.32 -0.67
CA TYR A 57 6.44 -8.25 0.45
C TYR A 57 5.18 -9.09 0.35
N TYR A 58 5.33 -10.40 0.40
CA TYR A 58 4.22 -11.34 0.35
C TYR A 58 3.86 -11.78 1.77
N VAL A 59 2.59 -11.60 2.14
CA VAL A 59 2.06 -12.03 3.44
C VAL A 59 1.23 -13.28 3.21
N ASP A 60 1.61 -14.38 3.87
CA ASP A 60 0.94 -15.69 3.81
C ASP A 60 0.64 -16.21 2.37
N ASN A 61 1.39 -15.74 1.37
CA ASN A 61 1.19 -16.00 -0.07
C ASN A 61 -0.15 -15.53 -0.68
N CYS A 62 -0.97 -14.79 0.06
CA CYS A 62 -2.29 -14.34 -0.41
C CYS A 62 -2.39 -12.80 -0.52
N TRP A 63 -1.50 -12.06 0.16
CA TRP A 63 -1.56 -10.61 0.32
C TRP A 63 -0.22 -10.02 -0.07
N VAL A 64 -0.23 -8.77 -0.53
CA VAL A 64 0.99 -8.04 -0.88
C VAL A 64 1.04 -6.70 -0.19
N ARG A 65 2.25 -6.37 0.25
CA ARG A 65 2.60 -5.06 0.79
C ARG A 65 3.69 -4.43 -0.03
N VAL A 66 3.47 -3.18 -0.36
CA VAL A 66 4.42 -2.37 -1.12
C VAL A 66 4.67 -1.10 -0.34
N PRO A 67 5.82 -0.97 0.34
CA PRO A 67 6.20 0.29 0.96
C PRO A 67 6.38 1.34 -0.13
N VAL A 68 5.82 2.52 0.09
CA VAL A 68 5.86 3.63 -0.87
C VAL A 68 6.23 4.92 -0.18
N THR A 69 6.91 5.78 -0.91
CA THR A 69 7.07 7.20 -0.56
C THR A 69 5.79 7.98 -0.87
N PRO A 70 5.61 9.20 -0.33
CA PRO A 70 4.49 10.07 -0.72
C PRO A 70 4.44 10.35 -2.24
N GLU A 71 5.60 10.44 -2.89
CA GLU A 71 5.69 10.63 -4.33
C GLU A 71 5.22 9.40 -5.10
N GLU A 72 5.64 8.20 -4.70
CA GLU A 72 5.17 6.94 -5.30
C GLU A 72 3.69 6.71 -5.07
N LEU A 73 3.16 7.06 -3.89
CA LEU A 73 1.73 7.04 -3.62
C LEU A 73 0.96 7.97 -4.58
N ARG A 74 1.45 9.19 -4.80
CA ARG A 74 0.84 10.11 -5.76
C ARG A 74 0.82 9.53 -7.18
N ILE A 75 1.91 8.87 -7.59
CA ILE A 75 2.00 8.19 -8.89
C ILE A 75 1.01 7.01 -8.95
N PHE A 76 0.92 6.21 -7.89
CA PHE A 76 -0.02 5.12 -7.78
C PHE A 76 -1.47 5.61 -7.96
N LEU A 77 -1.86 6.63 -7.21
CA LEU A 77 -3.21 7.21 -7.27
C LEU A 77 -3.55 7.70 -8.68
N HIS A 78 -2.60 8.39 -9.33
CA HIS A 78 -2.76 8.87 -10.69
C HIS A 78 -2.92 7.72 -11.70
N ASP A 79 -2.03 6.72 -11.66
CA ASP A 79 -2.05 5.57 -12.57
C ASP A 79 -3.35 4.76 -12.48
N MET A 80 -3.89 4.64 -11.26
CA MET A 80 -5.06 3.82 -10.98
C MET A 80 -6.38 4.58 -11.02
N GLY A 81 -6.35 5.91 -11.26
CA GLY A 81 -7.53 6.76 -11.19
C GLY A 81 -8.15 6.81 -9.79
N ALA A 82 -7.34 6.60 -8.76
CA ALA A 82 -7.75 6.58 -7.37
C ALA A 82 -7.45 7.91 -6.66
N THR A 83 -8.07 8.11 -5.50
CA THR A 83 -7.87 9.30 -4.67
C THR A 83 -7.67 8.92 -3.20
N CYS A 84 -6.93 9.78 -2.49
CA CYS A 84 -6.69 9.67 -1.06
C CYS A 84 -6.87 11.05 -0.43
N SER A 85 -7.78 11.17 0.54
CA SER A 85 -8.08 12.45 1.21
C SER A 85 -6.92 12.98 2.06
N GLU A 86 -6.03 12.10 2.51
CA GLU A 86 -4.93 12.43 3.42
C GLU A 86 -3.59 12.67 2.70
N LEU A 87 -3.58 12.65 1.35
CA LEU A 87 -2.35 12.78 0.56
C LEU A 87 -1.55 14.05 0.88
N THR A 88 -2.24 15.15 1.18
CA THR A 88 -1.61 16.42 1.58
C THR A 88 -0.78 16.25 2.85
N THR A 89 -1.33 15.59 3.88
CA THR A 89 -0.65 15.34 5.16
C THR A 89 0.58 14.47 4.98
N PHE A 90 0.51 13.45 4.10
CA PHE A 90 1.67 12.59 3.84
C PHE A 90 2.81 13.29 3.10
N SER A 91 2.52 14.42 2.46
CA SER A 91 3.49 15.21 1.71
C SER A 91 4.15 16.31 2.55
N GLU A 92 3.79 16.42 3.83
CA GLU A 92 4.36 17.42 4.75
C GLU A 92 5.81 17.05 5.13
N PRO A 93 6.72 18.02 5.26
CA PRO A 93 8.15 17.77 5.51
C PRO A 93 8.43 17.11 6.87
N ASP A 94 7.50 17.19 7.80
CA ASP A 94 7.54 16.60 9.14
C ASP A 94 6.85 15.24 9.23
N PHE A 95 6.31 14.70 8.14
CA PHE A 95 5.76 13.35 8.10
C PHE A 95 6.86 12.30 8.31
N ARG A 96 6.74 11.51 9.39
CA ARG A 96 7.74 10.50 9.81
C ARG A 96 7.31 9.07 9.62
N GLN A 97 6.02 8.81 9.37
CA GLN A 97 5.48 7.46 9.28
C GLN A 97 5.78 6.83 7.91
N SER A 98 5.68 5.50 7.83
CA SER A 98 5.81 4.79 6.56
C SER A 98 4.43 4.55 5.94
N LEU A 99 4.39 4.59 4.61
CA LEU A 99 3.19 4.32 3.82
C LEU A 99 3.34 2.96 3.15
N ILE A 100 2.31 2.13 3.22
CA ILE A 100 2.30 0.79 2.64
C ILE A 100 1.01 0.62 1.86
N ILE A 101 1.11 0.29 0.57
CA ILE A 101 -0.04 -0.20 -0.18
C ILE A 101 -0.22 -1.66 0.21
N ASP A 102 -1.38 -2.00 0.74
CA ASP A 102 -1.73 -3.32 1.24
C ASP A 102 -2.91 -3.84 0.42
N ALA A 103 -2.71 -4.95 -0.30
CA ALA A 103 -3.75 -5.56 -1.11
C ALA A 103 -3.90 -7.04 -0.78
N ASP A 104 -5.15 -7.46 -0.64
CA ASP A 104 -5.55 -8.77 -0.11
C ASP A 104 -6.60 -9.43 -1.00
N GLU A 105 -6.59 -10.76 -1.00
CA GLU A 105 -7.52 -11.66 -1.68
C GLU A 105 -8.33 -12.45 -0.64
N PHE A 106 -9.66 -12.30 -0.62
CA PHE A 106 -10.57 -12.93 0.34
C PHE A 106 -11.84 -13.55 -0.29
#